data_AF-A0A1B9B3H2-F1
#
_entry.id   AF-A0A1B9B3H2-F1
#
_cell.length_a   1.000
_cell.length_b   1.000
_cell.length_c   1.000
_cell.angle_alpha   90.00
_cell.angle_beta   90.00
_cell.angle_gamma   90.00
#
_symmetry.space_group_name_H-M   'P 1'
#
loop_
_entity.id
_entity.type
_entity.pdbx_description
1 polymer ?
#
loop_
_entity_poly.entity_id
_entity_poly.type
_entity_poly.pdbx_seq_one_letter_code
_entity_poly.pdbx_strand_id
1 'polypeptide(L)'
;MNRKLTIAVICGVVILAGIIFILDRMKYANYKEAVSDMLSDGEQVKKIEILWTIRDDNQRYIQKTATITDGNIIRKILEVPSEMKLKKHDKTPGIEYWLTVYTDSKIDGIVFGDSDIQIGNSFFKVTDENLLEKVIKNEDLEWIMKN
;
A
#
# COMPACT_ATOMS: atom_id res chain seq x y z
N MET A 1 -2.86 -3.84 52.85
CA MET A 1 -2.47 -4.29 51.48
C MET A 1 -0.96 -4.51 51.46
N ASN A 2 -0.47 -5.69 51.06
CA ASN A 2 0.96 -6.01 51.08
C ASN A 2 1.72 -5.16 50.05
N ARG A 3 2.64 -4.29 50.49
CA ARG A 3 3.43 -3.42 49.59
C ARG A 3 4.10 -4.19 48.45
N LYS A 4 4.59 -5.41 48.71
CA LYS A 4 5.18 -6.30 47.70
C LYS A 4 4.15 -6.73 46.64
N LEU A 5 2.92 -7.02 47.06
CA LEU A 5 1.82 -7.37 46.15
C LEU A 5 1.42 -6.15 45.32
N THR A 6 1.32 -4.97 45.91
CA THR A 6 1.01 -3.72 45.20
C THR A 6 2.05 -3.39 44.13
N ILE A 7 3.35 -3.50 44.47
CA ILE A 7 4.44 -3.28 43.50
C ILE A 7 4.38 -4.30 42.37
N ALA A 8 4.17 -5.59 42.69
CA ALA A 8 4.05 -6.63 41.68
C ALA A 8 2.89 -6.39 40.71
N VAL A 9 1.72 -5.97 41.22
CA VAL A 9 0.55 -5.64 40.38
C VAL A 9 0.85 -4.44 39.48
N ILE A 10 1.46 -3.37 40.00
CA ILE A 10 1.81 -2.18 39.20
C ILE A 10 2.80 -2.56 38.08
N CYS A 11 3.86 -3.32 38.40
CA CYS A 11 4.80 -3.79 37.40
C CYS A 11 4.12 -4.64 36.31
N GLY A 12 3.19 -5.53 36.70
CA GLY A 12 2.41 -6.33 35.76
C GLY A 12 1.58 -5.47 34.81
N VAL A 13 0.91 -4.44 35.32
CA VAL A 13 0.13 -3.50 34.50
C VAL A 13 1.02 -2.72 33.52
N VAL A 14 2.19 -2.25 33.96
CA VAL A 14 3.12 -1.52 33.09
C VAL A 14 3.67 -2.42 31.98
N ILE A 15 4.02 -3.67 32.28
CA ILE A 15 4.49 -4.63 31.28
C ILE A 15 3.38 -4.92 30.25
N LEU A 16 2.15 -5.18 30.72
CA LEU A 16 1.00 -5.42 29.82
C LEU A 16 0.72 -4.23 28.92
N ALA A 17 0.74 -3.01 29.47
CA ALA A 17 0.56 -1.78 28.68
C ALA A 17 1.67 -1.62 27.62
N GLY A 18 2.92 -1.93 27.98
CA GLY A 18 4.05 -1.90 27.06
C GLY A 18 3.89 -2.90 25.91
N ILE A 19 3.47 -4.15 26.21
CA ILE A 19 3.22 -5.17 25.19
C ILE A 19 2.12 -4.73 24.23
N ILE A 20 1.00 -4.21 24.74
CA ILE A 20 -0.12 -3.73 23.92
C ILE A 20 0.34 -2.58 23.00
N PHE A 21 1.12 -1.64 23.52
CA PHE A 21 1.63 -0.52 22.74
C PHE A 21 2.56 -0.97 21.60
N ILE A 22 3.46 -1.93 21.87
CA ILE A 22 4.35 -2.48 20.84
C ILE A 22 3.54 -3.20 19.76
N LEU A 23 2.57 -4.03 20.15
CA LEU A 23 1.72 -4.76 19.21
C LEU A 23 0.87 -3.83 18.33
N ASP A 24 0.38 -2.71 18.85
CA ASP A 24 -0.32 -1.72 18.03
C ASP A 24 0.61 -1.02 17.05
N ARG A 25 1.82 -0.62 17.50
CA ARG A 25 2.84 0.02 16.65
C ARG A 25 3.25 -0.85 15.47
N MET A 26 3.37 -2.18 15.65
CA MET A 26 3.73 -3.14 14.60
C MET A 26 2.71 -3.24 13.47
N LYS A 27 1.50 -2.70 13.64
CA LYS A 27 0.47 -2.65 12.60
C LYS A 27 0.64 -1.48 11.65
N TYR A 28 1.48 -0.50 11.98
CA TYR A 28 1.69 0.66 11.12
C TYR A 28 2.96 0.47 10.28
N ALA A 29 2.91 0.92 9.04
CA ALA A 29 4.03 1.03 8.12
C ALA A 29 3.85 2.29 7.28
N ASN A 30 4.90 2.74 6.60
CA ASN A 30 4.72 3.64 5.46
C ASN A 30 4.75 2.85 4.14
N TYR A 31 4.37 3.49 3.04
CA TYR A 31 4.35 2.86 1.73
C TYR A 31 5.73 2.34 1.33
N LYS A 32 6.80 3.13 1.56
CA LYS A 32 8.17 2.75 1.23
C LYS A 32 8.60 1.45 1.90
N GLU A 33 8.30 1.28 3.18
CA GLU A 33 8.52 0.05 3.96
C GLU A 33 7.68 -1.10 3.44
N ALA A 34 6.45 -0.84 2.98
CA ALA A 34 5.60 -1.90 2.45
C ALA A 34 6.04 -2.38 1.07
N VAL A 35 6.55 -1.48 0.21
CA VAL A 35 7.04 -1.84 -1.13
C VAL A 35 8.51 -2.23 -1.17
N SER A 36 9.29 -2.01 -0.11
CA SER A 36 10.70 -2.44 -0.09
C SER A 36 10.83 -3.96 -0.23
N ASP A 37 9.88 -4.73 0.30
CA ASP A 37 9.85 -6.18 0.11
C ASP A 37 9.62 -6.56 -1.37
N MET A 38 8.99 -5.68 -2.14
CA MET A 38 8.79 -5.83 -3.59
C MET A 38 9.96 -5.35 -4.44
N LEU A 39 10.91 -4.58 -3.91
CA LEU A 39 12.03 -4.04 -4.69
C LEU A 39 13.33 -4.44 -3.99
N SER A 40 14.03 -5.46 -4.52
CA SER A 40 15.31 -5.86 -3.91
C SER A 40 16.33 -4.71 -4.01
N ASP A 41 17.28 -4.65 -3.09
CA ASP A 41 18.30 -3.60 -3.08
C ASP A 41 19.01 -3.50 -4.44
N GLY A 42 18.91 -2.32 -5.07
CA GLY A 42 19.52 -2.03 -6.37
C GLY A 42 18.72 -2.47 -7.59
N GLU A 43 17.54 -3.09 -7.42
CA GLU A 43 16.64 -3.39 -8.55
C GLU A 43 16.04 -2.11 -9.15
N GLN A 44 16.05 -2.03 -10.47
CA GLN A 44 15.42 -0.95 -11.20
C GLN A 44 14.05 -1.40 -11.73
N VAL A 45 13.05 -0.54 -11.55
CA VAL A 45 11.73 -0.73 -12.16
C VAL A 45 11.83 -0.36 -13.64
N LYS A 46 11.60 -1.32 -14.52
CA LYS A 46 11.64 -1.14 -15.98
C LYS A 46 10.34 -0.59 -16.53
N LYS A 47 9.23 -1.04 -15.97
CA LYS A 47 7.88 -0.76 -16.47
C LYS A 47 6.87 -0.93 -15.35
N ILE A 48 5.83 -0.11 -15.37
CA ILE A 48 4.63 -0.30 -14.56
C ILE A 48 3.45 -0.43 -15.53
N GLU A 49 2.62 -1.46 -15.35
CA GLU A 49 1.32 -1.54 -16.00
C GLU A 49 0.23 -1.25 -14.99
N ILE A 50 -0.72 -0.40 -15.34
CA ILE A 50 -1.85 -0.05 -14.50
C ILE A 50 -3.12 -0.53 -15.18
N LEU A 51 -3.86 -1.43 -14.53
CA LEU A 51 -5.22 -1.77 -14.89
C LEU A 51 -6.16 -0.97 -13.99
N TRP A 52 -7.05 -0.18 -14.60
CA TRP A 52 -8.07 0.60 -13.92
C TRP A 52 -9.45 0.05 -14.27
N THR A 53 -10.18 -0.41 -13.25
CA THR A 53 -11.55 -0.92 -13.37
C THR A 53 -12.53 0.17 -12.95
N ILE A 54 -13.40 0.59 -13.88
CA ILE A 54 -14.44 1.59 -13.62
C ILE A 54 -15.81 1.09 -14.09
N ARG A 55 -16.87 1.73 -13.61
CA ARG A 55 -18.21 1.52 -14.16
C ARG A 55 -18.51 2.55 -15.23
N ASP A 56 -19.04 2.10 -16.35
CA ASP A 56 -19.63 2.98 -17.37
C ASP A 56 -21.00 3.52 -16.93
N ASP A 57 -21.59 4.38 -17.76
CA ASP A 57 -22.92 4.97 -17.54
C ASP A 57 -24.04 3.89 -17.43
N ASN A 58 -23.80 2.69 -17.97
CA ASN A 58 -24.71 1.55 -17.92
C ASN A 58 -24.43 0.60 -16.74
N GLN A 59 -23.61 1.01 -15.77
CA GLN A 59 -23.19 0.20 -14.61
C GLN A 59 -22.41 -1.08 -14.98
N ARG A 60 -21.85 -1.16 -16.19
CA ARG A 60 -20.99 -2.26 -16.62
C ARG A 60 -19.55 -1.95 -16.25
N TYR A 61 -18.83 -2.97 -15.79
CA TYR A 61 -17.40 -2.85 -15.55
C TYR A 61 -16.67 -2.77 -16.88
N ILE A 62 -15.88 -1.71 -17.04
CA ILE A 62 -14.92 -1.54 -18.11
C ILE A 62 -13.52 -1.47 -17.52
N GLN A 63 -12.56 -1.97 -18.28
CA GLN A 63 -11.15 -1.98 -17.88
C GLN A 63 -10.35 -1.09 -18.82
N LYS A 64 -9.50 -0.25 -18.24
CA LYS A 64 -8.51 0.55 -18.96
C LYS A 64 -7.13 0.11 -18.52
N THR A 65 -6.18 0.08 -19.44
CA THR A 65 -4.79 -0.24 -19.13
C THR A 65 -3.90 0.90 -19.57
N ALA A 66 -2.92 1.27 -18.75
CA ALA A 66 -1.84 2.16 -19.13
C ALA A 66 -0.50 1.44 -18.92
N THR A 67 0.45 1.64 -19.84
CA THR A 67 1.80 1.11 -19.73
C THR A 67 2.77 2.27 -19.57
N ILE A 68 3.53 2.25 -18.49
CA ILE A 68 4.44 3.32 -18.10
C ILE A 68 5.87 2.81 -18.19
N THR A 69 6.65 3.41 -19.08
CA THR A 69 8.10 3.17 -19.23
C THR A 69 8.92 4.45 -18.99
N ASP A 70 8.27 5.60 -18.81
CA ASP A 70 8.93 6.85 -18.46
C ASP A 70 9.46 6.79 -17.01
N GLY A 71 10.78 6.90 -16.87
CA GLY A 71 11.46 6.82 -15.57
C GLY A 71 11.05 7.91 -14.59
N ASN A 72 10.65 9.11 -15.04
CA ASN A 72 10.16 10.16 -14.16
C ASN A 72 8.79 9.81 -13.58
N ILE A 73 7.88 9.26 -14.39
CA ILE A 73 6.55 8.84 -13.94
C ILE A 73 6.69 7.66 -12.98
N ILE A 74 7.51 6.65 -13.32
CA ILE A 74 7.82 5.52 -12.44
C ILE A 74 8.34 6.03 -11.09
N ARG A 75 9.31 6.96 -11.12
CA ARG A 75 9.86 7.54 -9.89
C ARG A 75 8.78 8.24 -9.06
N LYS A 76 7.91 9.05 -9.68
CA LYS A 76 6.80 9.70 -8.96
C LYS A 76 5.87 8.68 -8.29
N ILE A 77 5.52 7.59 -8.98
CA ILE A 77 4.65 6.52 -8.45
C ILE A 77 5.27 5.85 -7.21
N LEU A 78 6.59 5.75 -7.13
CA LEU A 78 7.28 5.12 -6.01
C LEU A 78 7.62 6.09 -4.88
N GLU A 79 8.05 7.31 -5.22
CA GLU A 79 8.60 8.27 -4.26
C GLU A 79 7.54 9.20 -3.64
N VAL A 80 6.55 9.67 -4.41
CA VAL A 80 5.52 10.58 -3.88
C VAL A 80 4.70 9.92 -2.76
N PRO A 81 4.24 8.66 -2.87
CA PRO A 81 3.53 8.02 -1.78
C PRO A 81 4.45 7.46 -0.69
N SER A 82 5.78 7.61 -0.76
CA SER A 82 6.74 6.93 0.15
C SER A 82 6.40 7.05 1.64
N GLU A 83 6.01 8.24 2.09
CA GLU A 83 5.63 8.54 3.49
C GLU A 83 4.13 8.36 3.78
N MET A 84 3.35 7.86 2.81
CA MET A 84 1.92 7.56 2.99
C MET A 84 1.76 6.50 4.09
N LYS A 85 0.97 6.84 5.11
CA LYS A 85 0.77 6.00 6.28
C LYS A 85 -0.22 4.86 6.00
N LEU A 86 0.20 3.67 6.37
CA LEU A 86 -0.50 2.42 6.18
C LEU A 86 -0.74 1.75 7.53
N LYS A 87 -1.94 1.17 7.71
CA LYS A 87 -2.28 0.34 8.86
C LYS A 87 -2.72 -1.04 8.41
N LYS A 88 -2.01 -2.08 8.82
CA LYS A 88 -2.34 -3.49 8.56
C LYS A 88 -3.74 -3.81 9.04
N HIS A 89 -4.49 -4.51 8.19
CA HIS A 89 -5.85 -5.00 8.47
C HIS A 89 -6.15 -6.21 7.58
N ASP A 90 -7.29 -6.87 7.79
CA ASP A 90 -7.61 -8.15 7.11
C ASP A 90 -8.62 -7.99 5.97
N LYS A 91 -8.90 -6.75 5.53
CA LYS A 91 -9.87 -6.48 4.47
C LYS A 91 -9.16 -6.32 3.12
N THR A 92 -9.61 -7.11 2.15
CA THR A 92 -9.18 -6.99 0.74
C THR A 92 -9.60 -5.63 0.18
N PRO A 93 -8.71 -4.94 -0.55
CA PRO A 93 -9.08 -3.70 -1.23
C PRO A 93 -10.15 -3.95 -2.29
N GLY A 94 -10.82 -2.86 -2.70
CA GLY A 94 -11.52 -2.87 -3.97
C GLY A 94 -10.54 -3.11 -5.12
N ILE A 95 -11.08 -3.50 -6.27
CA ILE A 95 -10.30 -3.79 -7.49
C ILE A 95 -10.26 -2.61 -8.45
N GLU A 96 -10.33 -1.38 -7.92
CA GLU A 96 -10.32 -0.15 -8.72
C GLU A 96 -9.02 -0.07 -9.52
N TYR A 97 -7.86 -0.24 -8.88
CA TYR A 97 -6.56 -0.23 -9.55
C TYR A 97 -5.75 -1.49 -9.26
N TRP A 98 -5.09 -2.00 -10.29
CA TRP A 98 -4.07 -3.05 -10.20
C TRP A 98 -2.81 -2.58 -10.90
N LEU A 99 -1.75 -2.41 -10.13
CA LEU A 99 -0.41 -2.06 -10.60
C LEU A 99 0.41 -3.34 -10.70
N THR A 100 1.00 -3.56 -11.86
CA THR A 100 1.98 -4.61 -12.09
C THR A 100 3.33 -3.95 -12.29
N VAL A 101 4.26 -4.18 -11.37
CA VAL A 101 5.61 -3.62 -11.37
C VAL A 101 6.57 -4.65 -11.94
N TYR A 102 7.27 -4.29 -13.01
CA TYR A 102 8.26 -5.14 -13.67
C TYR A 102 9.66 -4.66 -13.32
N THR A 103 10.44 -5.51 -12.64
CA THR A 103 11.86 -5.27 -12.36
C THR A 103 12.75 -6.11 -13.27
N ASP A 104 14.06 -6.07 -13.04
CA ASP A 104 15.03 -6.95 -13.71
C ASP A 104 14.80 -8.44 -13.45
N SER A 105 14.29 -8.78 -12.26
CA SER A 105 14.30 -10.14 -11.73
C SER A 105 12.90 -10.73 -11.51
N LYS A 106 11.88 -9.88 -11.33
CA LYS A 106 10.54 -10.31 -10.91
C LYS A 106 9.41 -9.39 -11.38
N ILE A 107 8.20 -9.87 -11.14
CA ILE A 107 6.95 -9.16 -11.41
C ILE A 107 6.14 -9.21 -10.13
N ASP A 108 5.79 -8.05 -9.60
CA ASP A 108 5.01 -7.92 -8.37
C ASP A 108 3.75 -7.05 -8.59
N GLY A 109 2.75 -7.25 -7.75
CA GLY A 109 1.44 -6.62 -7.86
C GLY A 109 1.11 -5.73 -6.65
N ILE A 110 0.48 -4.58 -6.92
CA ILE A 110 -0.15 -3.73 -5.92
C ILE A 110 -1.61 -3.54 -6.34
N VAL A 111 -2.56 -3.88 -5.48
CA VAL A 111 -3.99 -3.67 -5.73
C VAL A 111 -4.49 -2.61 -4.77
N PHE A 112 -5.21 -1.60 -5.23
CA PHE A 112 -5.75 -0.59 -4.32
C PHE A 112 -7.03 0.05 -4.84
N GLY A 113 -7.78 0.56 -3.87
CA GLY A 113 -8.90 1.48 -4.06
C GLY A 113 -8.70 2.75 -3.25
N ASP A 114 -9.80 3.44 -2.96
CA ASP A 114 -9.78 4.74 -2.28
C ASP A 114 -9.05 4.69 -0.92
N SER A 115 -9.37 3.70 -0.09
CA SER A 115 -8.87 3.64 1.30
C SER A 115 -8.06 2.39 1.65
N ASP A 116 -8.06 1.38 0.79
CA ASP A 116 -7.49 0.07 1.07
C ASP A 116 -6.47 -0.28 -0.03
N ILE A 117 -5.35 -0.87 0.37
CA ILE A 117 -4.24 -1.26 -0.53
C ILE A 117 -3.68 -2.61 -0.12
N GLN A 118 -3.39 -3.45 -1.11
CA GLN A 118 -2.68 -4.71 -0.99
C GLN A 118 -1.31 -4.56 -1.63
N ILE A 119 -0.26 -4.89 -0.88
CA ILE A 119 1.13 -4.86 -1.32
C ILE A 119 1.73 -6.22 -1.00
N GLY A 120 2.09 -6.98 -2.05
CA GLY A 120 2.45 -8.40 -1.91
C GLY A 120 1.34 -9.20 -1.21
N ASN A 121 1.68 -9.85 -0.09
CA ASN A 121 0.75 -10.66 0.71
C ASN A 121 0.10 -9.91 1.88
N SER A 122 0.33 -8.60 2.00
CA SER A 122 -0.17 -7.80 3.12
C SER A 122 -1.27 -6.85 2.66
N PHE A 123 -2.29 -6.68 3.50
CA PHE A 123 -3.38 -5.73 3.29
C PHE A 123 -3.25 -4.58 4.28
N PHE A 124 -3.46 -3.35 3.79
CA PHE A 124 -3.35 -2.13 4.56
C PHE A 124 -4.53 -1.21 4.28
N LYS A 125 -4.87 -0.43 5.30
CA LYS A 125 -5.72 0.75 5.18
C LYS A 125 -4.84 1.98 5.10
N VAL A 126 -5.08 2.84 4.13
CA VAL A 126 -4.49 4.18 4.05
C VAL A 126 -5.12 5.02 5.16
N THR A 127 -4.30 5.57 6.07
CA THR A 127 -4.83 6.32 7.22
C THR A 127 -5.02 7.81 6.95
N ASP A 128 -4.34 8.31 5.92
CA ASP A 128 -4.31 9.73 5.54
C ASP A 128 -4.82 9.87 4.08
N GLU A 129 -4.18 10.69 3.24
CA GLU A 129 -4.51 10.81 1.80
C GLU A 129 -3.88 9.67 0.98
N ASN A 130 -4.62 9.11 0.01
CA ASN A 130 -4.10 8.14 -0.94
C ASN A 130 -3.26 8.82 -2.03
N LEU A 131 -2.00 9.08 -1.70
CA LEU A 131 -1.06 9.76 -2.60
C LEU A 131 -0.74 8.95 -3.87
N LEU A 132 -0.81 7.61 -3.81
CA LEU A 132 -0.59 6.75 -4.97
C LEU A 132 -1.69 6.95 -6.01
N GLU A 133 -2.94 6.92 -5.58
CA GLU A 133 -4.09 7.20 -6.45
C GLU A 133 -4.01 8.61 -7.03
N LYS A 134 -3.65 9.60 -6.21
CA LYS A 134 -3.50 11.00 -6.63
C LYS A 134 -2.46 11.17 -7.73
N VAL A 135 -1.32 10.50 -7.64
CA VAL A 135 -0.31 10.52 -8.72
C VAL A 135 -0.91 9.97 -10.00
N ILE A 136 -1.54 8.79 -9.94
CA ILE A 136 -2.09 8.12 -11.12
C ILE A 136 -3.20 8.93 -11.81
N LYS A 137 -4.04 9.62 -11.03
CA LYS A 137 -5.09 10.49 -11.57
C LYS A 137 -4.57 11.80 -12.16
N ASN A 138 -3.42 12.30 -11.69
CA ASN A 138 -2.87 13.59 -12.10
C ASN A 138 -1.86 13.49 -13.25
N GLU A 139 -1.26 12.33 -13.46
CA GLU A 139 -0.38 12.11 -14.62
C GLU A 139 -1.23 11.86 -15.88
N ASP A 140 -0.80 12.44 -17.01
CA ASP A 140 -1.45 12.27 -18.31
C ASP A 140 -1.04 10.93 -18.92
N LEU A 141 -1.65 9.86 -18.42
CA LEU A 141 -1.36 8.49 -18.85
C LEU A 141 -2.14 8.12 -20.12
N GLU A 142 -1.46 7.46 -21.06
CA GLU A 142 -2.09 6.91 -22.25
C GLU A 142 -2.94 5.67 -21.92
N TRP A 143 -4.23 5.88 -21.66
CA TRP A 143 -5.17 4.82 -21.33
C TRP A 143 -5.72 4.13 -22.57
N ILE A 144 -5.61 2.79 -22.60
CA ILE A 144 -6.14 1.92 -23.65
C ILE A 144 -7.30 1.09 -23.08
N MET A 145 -8.42 1.04 -23.80
CA MET A 145 -9.54 0.17 -23.43
C MET A 145 -9.13 -1.30 -23.57
N LYS A 146 -9.35 -2.08 -22.50
CA LYS A 146 -9.13 -3.53 -22.50
C LYS A 146 -10.48 -4.19 -22.79
N ASN A 147 -10.58 -4.81 -23.97
CA ASN A 147 -11.75 -5.59 -24.39
C ASN A 147 -11.81 -6.95 -23.68
#